data_AF-A0A137NV20-F1
#
_entry.id   AF-A0A137NV20-F1
#
_cell.length_a   1.000
_cell.length_b   1.000
_cell.length_c   1.000
_cell.angle_alpha   90.00
_cell.angle_beta   90.00
_cell.angle_gamma   90.00
#
_symmetry.space_group_name_H-M   'P 1'
#
loop_
_entity.id
_entity.type
_entity.pdbx_description
1 polymer ?
#
loop_
_entity_poly.entity_id
_entity_poly.type
_entity_poly.pdbx_seq_one_letter_code
_entity_poly.pdbx_strand_id
1 'polypeptide(L)'
;MSRLFNRFKFNNFSFNNFSSSRKYSSVHETLLSNRGDPNFKYKAGFLALMPICSLYLGIWQVKRLQWKEDLIQKVEEKRAHEPILLPSTLTPELYDELEYRPVILRGKYLCDREILVGLRNHEGKSGYVVYTPFLREDTNQVILVRRGWVEKSMKNLVKRNDEVVTIKGQVRKGEVPNRYTPPNSPKSGQWFYVNIEEMAEFVGSEPVLVDAIAEHSPSLNNRLIQQGVPIGRSDEVSFYNHHAQYAFTWLSLSVVTSIMLYQFVKRKPNLPDFKKNRKIKF
;
A
#
# COMPACT_ATOMS: atom_id res chain seq x y z
N MET A 1 47.65 -24.07 -15.53
CA MET A 1 48.47 -25.31 -15.54
C MET A 1 49.85 -24.94 -14.98
N SER A 2 50.41 -25.78 -14.09
CA SER A 2 51.58 -25.57 -13.18
C SER A 2 51.24 -24.82 -11.87
N ARG A 3 50.93 -25.50 -10.76
CA ARG A 3 51.77 -26.30 -9.81
C ARG A 3 52.79 -25.42 -9.08
N LEU A 4 53.09 -25.55 -7.79
CA LEU A 4 52.58 -26.27 -6.61
C LEU A 4 53.43 -25.74 -5.44
N PHE A 5 52.84 -25.75 -4.25
CA PHE A 5 53.42 -25.69 -2.90
C PHE A 5 54.94 -25.90 -2.73
N ASN A 6 55.57 -25.03 -1.93
CA ASN A 6 56.71 -25.37 -1.07
C ASN A 6 56.56 -24.60 0.26
N ARG A 7 56.28 -25.29 1.38
CA ARG A 7 57.23 -25.80 2.38
C ARG A 7 57.91 -24.67 3.17
N PHE A 8 57.33 -24.29 4.31
CA PHE A 8 58.04 -23.53 5.35
C PHE A 8 58.27 -24.41 6.59
N LYS A 9 59.54 -24.47 6.98
CA LYS A 9 60.10 -25.16 8.14
C LYS A 9 59.59 -24.51 9.43
N PHE A 10 59.32 -25.35 10.42
CA PHE A 10 59.21 -24.96 11.82
C PHE A 10 60.60 -24.53 12.33
N ASN A 11 60.66 -23.37 12.98
CA ASN A 11 61.73 -23.02 13.91
C ASN A 11 61.11 -22.65 15.26
N ASN A 12 61.67 -23.28 16.29
CA ASN A 12 61.34 -23.13 17.69
C ASN A 12 61.43 -21.67 18.14
N PHE A 13 60.42 -21.19 18.87
CA PHE A 13 60.53 -19.97 19.65
C PHE A 13 60.10 -20.23 21.10
N SER A 14 61.01 -19.87 22.00
CA SER A 14 60.94 -20.02 23.45
C SER A 14 59.75 -19.28 24.05
N PHE A 15 59.04 -19.93 24.98
CA PHE A 15 58.06 -19.29 25.84
C PHE A 15 58.77 -18.42 26.87
N ASN A 16 58.58 -17.11 26.79
CA ASN A 16 58.81 -16.20 27.91
C ASN A 16 57.50 -15.55 28.33
N ASN A 17 57.26 -15.61 29.64
CA ASN A 17 56.10 -15.15 30.38
C ASN A 17 55.66 -13.73 30.01
N PHE A 18 54.38 -13.57 29.70
CA PHE A 18 53.69 -12.28 29.81
C PHE A 18 52.38 -12.47 30.57
N SER A 19 52.24 -11.74 31.68
CA SER A 19 51.16 -11.90 32.65
C SER A 19 49.79 -11.53 32.07
N SER A 20 48.83 -12.45 32.21
CA SER A 20 47.47 -12.32 31.69
C SER A 20 46.48 -11.72 32.69
N SER A 21 46.86 -10.66 33.43
CA SER A 21 46.01 -10.14 34.52
C SER A 21 45.22 -8.85 34.22
N ARG A 22 45.40 -8.21 33.05
CA ARG A 22 44.78 -6.89 32.79
C ARG A 22 43.49 -6.85 31.97
N LYS A 23 43.05 -7.94 31.32
CA LYS A 23 41.84 -7.90 30.47
C LYS A 23 40.53 -8.32 31.15
N TYR A 24 40.59 -8.92 32.34
CA TYR A 24 39.40 -9.33 33.08
C TYR A 24 38.79 -8.22 33.95
N SER A 25 39.55 -7.18 34.31
CA SER A 25 39.04 -6.11 35.17
C SER A 25 38.08 -5.17 34.43
N SER A 26 38.36 -4.83 33.16
CA SER A 26 37.60 -3.81 32.44
C SER A 26 36.16 -4.23 32.08
N VAL A 27 35.94 -5.51 31.79
CA VAL A 27 34.61 -6.07 31.47
C VAL A 27 33.78 -6.30 32.75
N HIS A 28 34.44 -6.62 33.86
CA HIS A 28 33.76 -6.79 35.16
C HIS A 28 33.43 -5.44 35.83
N GLU A 29 34.25 -4.40 35.66
CA GLU A 29 33.95 -3.04 36.17
C GLU A 29 32.72 -2.42 35.49
N THR A 30 32.53 -2.65 34.18
CA THR A 30 31.34 -2.17 33.47
C THR A 30 30.04 -2.85 33.93
N LEU A 31 30.13 -4.07 34.47
CA LEU A 31 28.99 -4.86 34.93
C LEU A 31 28.63 -4.61 36.41
N LEU A 32 29.60 -4.22 37.25
CA LEU A 32 29.41 -3.96 38.69
C LEU A 32 28.86 -2.56 39.02
N SER A 33 28.92 -1.61 38.08
CA SER A 33 28.48 -0.21 38.27
C SER A 33 26.95 -0.01 38.22
N ASN A 34 26.17 -0.97 37.73
CA ASN A 34 24.82 -0.68 37.24
C ASN A 34 23.71 -0.54 38.30
N ARG A 35 23.96 -0.77 39.60
CA ARG A 35 22.97 -0.50 40.68
C ARG A 35 23.28 0.70 41.58
N GLY A 36 24.47 1.29 41.43
CA GLY A 36 24.84 2.58 42.03
C GLY A 36 24.87 3.72 41.00
N ASP A 37 24.61 3.42 39.72
CA ASP A 37 24.56 4.42 38.66
C ASP A 37 23.37 5.36 38.90
N PRO A 38 23.59 6.66 39.18
CA PRO A 38 22.51 7.64 39.35
C PRO A 38 21.60 7.68 38.11
N ASN A 39 22.10 7.23 36.95
CA ASN A 39 21.37 7.21 35.70
C ASN A 39 20.58 5.92 35.43
N PHE A 40 20.60 4.92 36.32
CA PHE A 40 19.86 3.66 36.12
C PHE A 40 18.38 3.89 35.85
N LYS A 41 17.75 4.85 36.55
CA LYS A 41 16.34 5.22 36.34
C LYS A 41 16.09 5.80 34.96
N TYR A 42 16.98 6.66 34.46
CA TYR A 42 16.88 7.24 33.12
C TYR A 42 17.12 6.20 32.02
N LYS A 43 18.09 5.28 32.20
CA LYS A 43 18.35 4.16 31.29
C LYS A 43 17.17 3.19 31.22
N ALA A 44 16.60 2.82 32.37
CA ALA A 44 15.41 1.98 32.42
C ALA A 44 14.19 2.67 31.78
N GLY A 45 14.00 3.97 32.04
CA GLY A 45 12.93 4.77 31.42
C GLY A 45 13.07 4.86 29.90
N PHE A 46 14.29 5.10 29.39
CA PHE A 46 14.57 5.12 27.96
C PHE A 46 14.31 3.76 27.30
N LEU A 47 14.75 2.66 27.94
CA LEU A 47 14.48 1.30 27.44
C LEU A 47 12.99 0.94 27.48
N ALA A 48 12.21 1.52 28.39
CA ALA A 48 10.77 1.31 28.47
C ALA A 48 9.98 2.04 27.35
N LEU A 49 10.55 3.07 26.73
CA LEU A 49 9.90 3.77 25.62
C LEU A 49 9.58 2.81 24.46
N MET A 50 10.50 1.90 24.18
CA MET A 50 10.40 0.97 23.05
C MET A 50 9.21 0.01 23.15
N PRO A 51 9.02 -0.78 24.24
CA PRO A 51 7.85 -1.63 24.39
C PRO A 51 6.53 -0.85 24.42
N ILE A 52 6.53 0.37 24.99
CA ILE A 52 5.34 1.23 25.05
C ILE A 52 4.95 1.71 23.64
N CYS A 53 5.89 2.27 22.89
CA CYS A 53 5.64 2.75 21.54
C CYS A 53 5.25 1.60 20.59
N SER A 54 5.94 0.47 20.65
CA SER A 54 5.60 -0.70 19.82
C SER A 54 4.25 -1.31 20.19
N LEU A 55 3.86 -1.33 21.47
CA LEU A 55 2.51 -1.75 21.88
C LEU A 55 1.45 -0.82 21.32
N TYR A 56 1.66 0.50 21.46
CA TYR A 56 0.74 1.51 20.92
C TYR A 56 0.57 1.36 19.41
N LEU A 57 1.68 1.21 18.68
CA LEU A 57 1.66 0.98 17.23
C LEU A 57 0.97 -0.34 16.88
N GLY A 58 1.20 -1.41 17.63
CA GLY A 58 0.52 -2.69 17.45
C GLY A 58 -0.99 -2.58 17.60
N ILE A 59 -1.47 -1.95 18.68
CA ILE A 59 -2.90 -1.71 18.92
C ILE A 59 -3.49 -0.83 17.80
N TRP A 60 -2.78 0.22 17.39
CA TRP A 60 -3.21 1.08 16.29
C TRP A 60 -3.35 0.30 14.97
N GLN A 61 -2.40 -0.59 14.64
CA GLN A 61 -2.47 -1.41 13.44
C GLN A 61 -3.68 -2.35 13.46
N VAL A 62 -4.04 -2.95 14.61
CA VAL A 62 -5.25 -3.78 14.74
C VAL A 62 -6.51 -2.95 14.52
N LYS A 63 -6.61 -1.77 15.14
CA LYS A 63 -7.76 -0.86 14.91
C LYS A 63 -7.84 -0.42 13.45
N ARG A 64 -6.70 -0.15 12.83
CA ARG A 64 -6.61 0.26 11.43
C ARG A 64 -7.00 -0.88 10.48
N LEU A 65 -6.64 -2.12 10.83
CA LEU A 65 -7.06 -3.33 10.12
C LEU A 65 -8.59 -3.44 10.12
N GLN A 66 -9.22 -3.43 11.30
CA GLN A 66 -10.67 -3.53 11.44
C GLN A 66 -11.39 -2.44 10.66
N TRP A 67 -10.99 -1.19 10.83
CA TRP A 67 -11.56 -0.07 10.08
C TRP A 67 -11.47 -0.28 8.56
N LYS A 68 -10.35 -0.82 8.07
CA LYS A 68 -10.17 -1.08 6.65
C LYS A 68 -11.00 -2.27 6.17
N GLU A 69 -11.10 -3.33 6.97
CA GLU A 69 -11.94 -4.49 6.68
C GLU A 69 -13.42 -4.10 6.61
N ASP A 70 -13.90 -3.27 7.54
CA ASP A 70 -15.28 -2.76 7.53
C ASP A 70 -15.59 -1.96 6.24
N LEU A 71 -14.62 -1.17 5.76
CA LEU A 71 -14.78 -0.43 4.50
C LEU A 71 -14.79 -1.36 3.29
N ILE A 72 -13.92 -2.37 3.27
CA ILE A 72 -13.86 -3.38 2.20
C ILE A 72 -15.19 -4.15 2.15
N GLN A 73 -15.66 -4.62 3.30
CA GLN A 73 -16.91 -5.37 3.42
C GLN A 73 -18.09 -4.55 2.89
N LYS A 74 -18.22 -3.27 3.27
CA LYS A 74 -19.29 -2.39 2.75
C LYS A 74 -19.25 -2.27 1.23
N VAL A 75 -18.05 -2.19 0.64
CA VAL A 75 -17.90 -2.13 -0.81
C VAL A 75 -18.27 -3.47 -1.44
N GLU A 76 -17.82 -4.60 -0.88
CA GLU A 76 -18.13 -5.95 -1.37
C GLU A 76 -19.63 -6.26 -1.31
N GLU A 77 -20.30 -5.90 -0.21
CA GLU A 77 -21.75 -6.04 -0.05
C GLU A 77 -22.51 -5.26 -1.13
N LYS A 78 -22.14 -4.00 -1.36
CA LYS A 78 -22.75 -3.18 -2.42
C LYS A 78 -22.56 -3.77 -3.82
N ARG A 79 -21.42 -4.42 -4.04
CA ARG A 79 -21.05 -5.03 -5.32
C ARG A 79 -21.71 -6.37 -5.58
N ALA A 80 -21.98 -7.12 -4.51
CA ALA A 80 -22.65 -8.40 -4.58
C ALA A 80 -24.14 -8.28 -4.95
N HIS A 81 -24.73 -7.07 -4.83
CA HIS A 81 -26.09 -6.84 -5.30
C HIS A 81 -26.23 -7.06 -6.80
N GLU A 82 -27.41 -7.57 -7.19
CA GLU A 82 -27.75 -7.69 -8.60
C GLU A 82 -27.72 -6.33 -9.31
N PRO A 83 -27.21 -6.28 -10.56
CA PRO A 83 -27.20 -5.06 -11.34
C PRO A 83 -28.61 -4.52 -11.57
N ILE A 84 -28.80 -3.24 -11.28
CA ILE A 84 -30.06 -2.54 -11.55
C ILE A 84 -29.93 -1.66 -12.78
N LEU A 85 -31.04 -1.33 -13.44
CA LEU A 85 -31.03 -0.26 -14.45
C LEU A 85 -30.64 1.05 -13.78
N LEU A 86 -29.75 1.82 -14.42
CA LEU A 86 -29.38 3.14 -13.92
C LEU A 86 -30.65 4.01 -13.85
N PRO A 87 -31.01 4.57 -12.68
CA PRO A 87 -32.19 5.40 -12.56
C PRO A 87 -32.20 6.57 -13.55
N SER A 88 -33.37 6.92 -14.06
CA SER A 88 -33.55 8.03 -15.01
C SER A 88 -33.26 9.39 -14.40
N THR A 89 -33.44 9.52 -13.09
CA THR A 89 -33.11 10.71 -12.30
C THR A 89 -32.15 10.30 -11.19
N LEU A 90 -30.96 10.91 -11.17
CA LEU A 90 -29.94 10.68 -10.14
C LEU A 90 -29.83 11.95 -9.31
N THR A 91 -30.45 11.96 -8.12
CA THR A 91 -30.15 13.01 -7.14
C THR A 91 -28.76 12.76 -6.54
N PRO A 92 -28.08 13.79 -5.99
CA PRO A 92 -26.78 13.61 -5.34
C PRO A 92 -26.79 12.51 -4.25
N GLU A 93 -27.88 12.41 -3.48
CA GLU A 93 -28.04 11.41 -2.43
C GLU A 93 -28.13 9.99 -3.02
N LEU A 94 -28.93 9.82 -4.08
CA LEU A 94 -29.06 8.53 -4.75
C LEU A 94 -27.75 8.13 -5.44
N TYR A 95 -27.02 9.10 -6.02
CA TYR A 95 -25.71 8.84 -6.62
C TYR A 95 -24.70 8.32 -5.59
N ASP A 96 -24.71 8.92 -4.40
CA ASP A 96 -23.88 8.51 -3.25
C ASP A 96 -24.23 7.11 -2.74
N GLU A 97 -25.53 6.80 -2.67
CA GLU A 97 -26.01 5.47 -2.29
C GLU A 97 -25.59 4.40 -3.30
N LEU A 98 -25.62 4.74 -4.60
CA LEU A 98 -25.26 3.84 -5.69
C LEU A 98 -23.75 3.65 -5.87
N GLU A 99 -22.89 4.42 -5.21
CA GLU A 99 -21.45 4.23 -5.31
C GLU A 99 -21.07 2.77 -5.00
N TYR A 100 -20.30 2.14 -5.90
CA TYR A 100 -19.94 0.72 -5.92
C TYR A 100 -21.04 -0.27 -6.30
N ARG A 101 -22.30 0.15 -6.50
CA ARG A 101 -23.36 -0.75 -6.96
C ARG A 101 -23.24 -1.02 -8.47
N PRO A 102 -23.41 -2.28 -8.92
CA PRO A 102 -23.49 -2.58 -10.33
C PRO A 102 -24.76 -1.99 -10.95
N VAL A 103 -24.61 -1.39 -12.12
CA VAL A 103 -25.70 -0.79 -12.88
C VAL A 103 -25.64 -1.21 -14.34
N ILE A 104 -26.79 -1.21 -15.01
CA ILE A 104 -26.93 -1.45 -16.44
C ILE A 104 -27.48 -0.17 -17.10
N LEU A 105 -26.86 0.21 -18.21
CA LEU A 105 -27.29 1.34 -19.02
C LEU A 105 -27.21 0.99 -20.51
N ARG A 106 -28.11 1.55 -21.32
CA ARG A 106 -28.18 1.36 -22.77
C ARG A 106 -28.15 2.70 -23.48
N GLY A 107 -27.43 2.76 -24.60
CA GLY A 107 -27.20 4.02 -25.30
C GLY A 107 -25.98 3.97 -26.23
N LYS A 108 -25.47 5.15 -26.58
CA LYS A 108 -24.39 5.31 -27.56
C LYS A 108 -23.24 6.16 -27.01
N TYR A 109 -22.01 5.76 -27.31
CA TYR A 109 -20.83 6.56 -27.02
C TYR A 109 -20.71 7.76 -27.96
N LEU A 110 -20.40 8.93 -27.40
CA LEU A 110 -20.06 10.14 -28.14
C LEU A 110 -18.53 10.24 -28.26
N CYS A 111 -17.97 9.41 -29.16
CA CYS A 111 -16.53 9.25 -29.32
C CYS A 111 -15.79 10.50 -29.86
N ASP A 112 -16.51 11.54 -30.27
CA ASP A 112 -15.98 12.85 -30.67
C ASP A 112 -15.51 13.69 -29.47
N ARG A 113 -15.98 13.37 -28.25
CA ARG A 113 -15.76 14.15 -27.02
C ARG A 113 -15.04 13.36 -25.93
N GLU A 114 -14.19 12.41 -26.32
CA GLU A 114 -13.47 11.58 -25.36
C GLU A 114 -12.41 12.37 -24.58
N ILE A 115 -12.34 12.11 -23.28
CA ILE A 115 -11.31 12.62 -22.38
C ILE A 115 -10.32 11.50 -22.07
N LEU A 116 -9.04 11.83 -22.15
CA LEU A 116 -7.94 10.93 -21.83
C LEU A 116 -7.22 11.40 -20.57
N VAL A 117 -7.43 10.67 -19.47
CA VAL A 117 -6.81 10.96 -18.17
C VAL A 117 -5.52 10.16 -18.04
N GLY A 118 -4.38 10.82 -17.79
CA GLY A 118 -3.11 10.13 -17.68
C GLY A 118 -1.88 11.03 -17.50
N LEU A 119 -0.68 10.46 -17.45
CA LEU A 119 -0.37 9.04 -17.69
C LEU A 119 -0.77 8.12 -16.51
N ARG A 120 -1.31 6.94 -16.82
CA ARG A 120 -1.60 5.86 -15.85
C ARG A 120 -0.86 4.59 -16.27
N ASN A 121 -0.23 3.92 -15.31
CA ASN A 121 0.45 2.66 -15.55
C ASN A 121 -0.54 1.49 -15.44
N HIS A 122 -0.45 0.55 -16.38
CA HIS A 122 -1.17 -0.72 -16.36
C HIS A 122 -0.20 -1.81 -16.81
N GLU A 123 0.00 -2.84 -15.97
CA GLU A 123 0.89 -3.98 -16.25
C GLU A 123 2.30 -3.59 -16.76
N GLY A 124 2.90 -2.56 -16.17
CA GLY A 124 4.24 -2.07 -16.53
C GLY A 124 4.31 -1.18 -17.76
N LYS A 125 3.19 -0.94 -18.44
CA LYS A 125 3.10 -0.02 -19.59
C LYS A 125 2.42 1.29 -19.19
N SER A 126 2.82 2.38 -19.84
CA SER A 126 2.23 3.71 -19.63
C SER A 126 1.14 3.98 -20.66
N GLY A 127 0.05 4.60 -20.22
CA GLY A 127 -1.10 4.86 -21.09
C GLY A 127 -2.08 5.87 -20.50
N TYR A 128 -3.29 5.89 -21.04
CA TYR A 128 -4.36 6.79 -20.64
C TYR A 128 -5.60 5.98 -20.29
N VAL A 129 -6.43 6.53 -19.41
CA VAL A 129 -7.78 6.02 -19.17
C VAL A 129 -8.74 6.86 -20.00
N VAL A 130 -9.58 6.17 -20.78
CA VAL A 130 -10.56 6.77 -21.68
C VAL A 130 -11.89 6.95 -20.95
N TYR A 131 -12.35 8.19 -20.92
CA TYR A 131 -13.67 8.59 -20.45
C TYR A 131 -14.44 9.14 -21.65
N THR A 132 -15.59 8.56 -21.95
CA THR A 132 -16.38 8.91 -23.12
C THR A 132 -17.78 9.32 -22.67
N PRO A 133 -18.29 10.48 -23.11
CA PRO A 133 -19.67 10.83 -22.87
C PRO A 133 -20.59 9.80 -23.54
N PHE A 134 -21.68 9.46 -22.88
CA PHE A 134 -22.59 8.40 -23.28
C PHE A 134 -24.01 8.94 -23.29
N LEU A 135 -24.61 8.98 -24.48
CA LEU A 135 -25.99 9.36 -24.68
C LEU A 135 -26.88 8.18 -24.31
N ARG A 136 -27.59 8.30 -23.20
CA ARG A 136 -28.55 7.30 -22.74
C ARG A 136 -29.77 7.29 -23.66
N GLU A 137 -30.24 6.10 -24.02
CA GLU A 137 -31.40 5.95 -24.91
C GLU A 137 -32.73 6.19 -24.17
N ASP A 138 -32.80 5.89 -22.89
CA ASP A 138 -34.03 5.98 -22.09
C ASP A 138 -34.44 7.42 -21.75
N THR A 139 -33.46 8.30 -21.56
CA THR A 139 -33.66 9.68 -21.06
C THR A 139 -33.12 10.75 -21.99
N ASN A 140 -32.33 10.38 -23.02
CA ASN A 140 -31.52 11.30 -23.82
C ASN A 140 -30.53 12.16 -23.01
N GLN A 141 -30.26 11.80 -21.76
CA GLN A 141 -29.22 12.43 -20.95
C GLN A 141 -27.85 11.93 -21.38
N VAL A 142 -26.86 12.82 -21.34
CA VAL A 142 -25.46 12.46 -21.55
C VAL A 142 -24.79 12.31 -20.19
N ILE A 143 -24.11 11.19 -19.96
CA ILE A 143 -23.33 10.92 -18.73
C ILE A 143 -21.90 10.51 -19.07
N LEU A 144 -20.99 10.49 -18.11
CA LEU A 144 -19.62 10.03 -18.32
C LEU A 144 -19.51 8.51 -18.12
N VAL A 145 -18.91 7.82 -19.09
CA VAL A 145 -18.55 6.41 -18.96
C VAL A 145 -17.04 6.24 -19.05
N ARG A 146 -16.43 5.64 -18.03
CA ARG A 146 -15.03 5.19 -18.08
C ARG A 146 -15.00 3.88 -18.86
N ARG A 147 -14.45 3.93 -20.08
CA ARG A 147 -14.36 2.77 -20.99
C ARG A 147 -13.23 1.82 -20.62
N GLY A 148 -12.10 2.37 -20.15
CA GLY A 148 -10.94 1.57 -19.82
C GLY A 148 -9.60 2.23 -20.06
N TRP A 149 -8.52 1.47 -19.95
CA TRP A 149 -7.15 1.90 -20.19
C TRP A 149 -6.70 1.57 -21.62
N VAL A 150 -5.93 2.46 -22.22
CA VAL A 150 -5.30 2.28 -23.54
C VAL A 150 -3.81 2.64 -23.47
N GLU A 151 -2.97 1.88 -24.18
CA GLU A 151 -1.54 2.14 -24.24
C GLU A 151 -1.25 3.49 -24.91
N LYS A 152 -0.18 4.18 -24.47
CA LYS A 152 0.18 5.52 -24.97
C LYS A 152 0.34 5.58 -26.50
N SER A 153 0.86 4.53 -27.12
CA SER A 153 1.01 4.42 -28.59
C SER A 153 -0.33 4.37 -29.32
N MET A 154 -1.38 3.90 -28.65
CA MET A 154 -2.73 3.71 -29.21
C MET A 154 -3.67 4.88 -28.89
N LYS A 155 -3.16 5.96 -28.29
CA LYS A 155 -3.94 7.14 -27.87
C LYS A 155 -4.86 7.70 -28.98
N ASN A 156 -4.35 7.76 -30.21
CA ASN A 156 -5.09 8.32 -31.36
C ASN A 156 -5.87 7.25 -32.16
N LEU A 157 -5.72 5.97 -31.77
CA LEU A 157 -6.30 4.81 -32.44
C LEU A 157 -7.33 4.11 -31.56
N VAL A 158 -7.89 4.83 -30.57
CA VAL A 158 -8.96 4.30 -29.72
C VAL A 158 -10.13 3.91 -30.61
N LYS A 159 -10.52 2.63 -30.55
CA LYS A 159 -11.60 2.12 -31.39
C LYS A 159 -12.92 2.81 -31.04
N ARG A 160 -13.51 3.46 -32.05
CA ARG A 160 -14.82 4.09 -31.94
C ARG A 160 -15.91 3.04 -32.05
N ASN A 161 -16.98 3.23 -31.28
CA ASN A 161 -18.18 2.42 -31.39
C ASN A 161 -19.39 3.36 -31.45
N ASP A 162 -19.96 3.49 -32.65
CA ASP A 162 -21.10 4.36 -32.92
C ASP A 162 -22.44 3.61 -32.84
N GLU A 163 -22.44 2.36 -32.41
CA GLU A 163 -23.63 1.53 -32.24
C GLU A 163 -24.26 1.73 -30.85
N VAL A 164 -25.54 1.37 -30.74
CA VAL A 164 -26.22 1.31 -29.45
C VAL A 164 -25.75 0.07 -28.71
N VAL A 165 -25.20 0.25 -27.52
CA VAL A 165 -24.66 -0.81 -26.67
C VAL A 165 -25.32 -0.82 -25.30
N THR A 166 -25.38 -2.00 -24.70
CA THR A 166 -25.73 -2.18 -23.29
C THR A 166 -24.45 -2.38 -22.50
N ILE A 167 -24.24 -1.56 -21.48
CA ILE A 167 -23.06 -1.56 -20.62
C ILE A 167 -23.48 -2.06 -19.25
N LYS A 168 -22.77 -3.05 -18.73
CA LYS A 168 -22.73 -3.33 -17.29
C LYS A 168 -21.59 -2.50 -16.69
N GLY A 169 -21.90 -1.68 -15.71
CA GLY A 169 -20.93 -0.80 -15.09
C GLY A 169 -21.12 -0.66 -13.59
N GLN A 170 -20.34 0.21 -12.97
CA GLN A 170 -20.40 0.54 -11.55
C GLN A 170 -20.37 2.05 -11.37
N VAL A 171 -21.25 2.59 -10.53
CA VAL A 171 -21.21 4.02 -10.19
C VAL A 171 -19.98 4.33 -9.34
N ARG A 172 -19.24 5.39 -9.70
CA ARG A 172 -17.98 5.77 -9.05
C ARG A 172 -17.88 7.27 -8.84
N LYS A 173 -17.38 7.67 -7.68
CA LYS A 173 -17.01 9.07 -7.42
C LYS A 173 -15.69 9.45 -8.08
N GLY A 174 -15.47 10.75 -8.20
CA GLY A 174 -14.25 11.34 -8.71
C GLY A 174 -13.05 11.04 -7.81
N GLU A 175 -11.87 11.41 -8.29
CA GLU A 175 -10.63 11.30 -7.54
C GLU A 175 -10.39 12.55 -6.71
N VAL A 176 -9.90 12.36 -5.48
CA VAL A 176 -9.40 13.47 -4.65
C VAL A 176 -7.90 13.63 -4.93
N PRO A 177 -7.46 14.73 -5.57
CA PRO A 177 -6.05 14.95 -5.85
C PRO A 177 -5.28 15.22 -4.56
N ASN A 178 -3.98 14.87 -4.55
CA ASN A 178 -3.08 15.26 -3.46
C ASN A 178 -2.36 16.57 -3.80
N ARG A 179 -1.64 17.14 -2.83
CA ARG A 179 -0.93 18.44 -2.99
C ARG A 179 0.15 18.48 -4.09
N TYR A 180 0.55 17.33 -4.61
CA TYR A 180 1.56 17.18 -5.66
C TYR A 180 0.95 16.88 -7.02
N THR A 181 -0.37 16.63 -7.09
CA THR A 181 -1.08 16.44 -8.35
C THR A 181 -1.27 17.81 -9.01
N PRO A 182 -0.78 18.03 -10.24
CA PRO A 182 -1.05 19.26 -10.98
C PRO A 182 -2.55 19.46 -11.25
N PRO A 183 -3.02 20.71 -11.37
CA PRO A 183 -4.40 20.97 -11.78
C PRO A 183 -4.65 20.49 -13.21
N ASN A 184 -5.89 20.09 -13.51
CA ASN A 184 -6.30 19.79 -14.88
C ASN A 184 -6.22 21.05 -15.75
N SER A 185 -6.08 20.86 -17.07
CA SER A 185 -6.07 21.92 -18.06
C SER A 185 -6.90 21.53 -19.27
N PRO A 186 -8.25 21.63 -19.16
CA PRO A 186 -9.20 21.16 -20.19
C PRO A 186 -8.93 21.74 -21.57
N LYS A 187 -8.60 23.03 -21.66
CA LYS A 187 -8.28 23.74 -22.92
C LYS A 187 -7.10 23.12 -23.68
N SER A 188 -6.17 22.50 -22.98
CA SER A 188 -5.00 21.82 -23.56
C SER A 188 -5.17 20.30 -23.66
N GLY A 189 -6.34 19.77 -23.24
CA GLY A 189 -6.62 18.34 -23.19
C GLY A 189 -5.76 17.57 -22.16
N GLN A 190 -5.19 18.26 -21.17
CA GLN A 190 -4.37 17.65 -20.13
C GLN A 190 -5.20 17.39 -18.88
N TRP A 191 -5.40 16.11 -18.59
CA TRP A 191 -6.18 15.64 -17.43
C TRP A 191 -5.33 14.71 -16.58
N PHE A 192 -5.08 15.10 -15.33
CA PHE A 192 -4.22 14.38 -14.40
C PHE A 192 -5.02 13.52 -13.41
N TYR A 193 -6.21 13.99 -13.03
CA TYR A 193 -7.13 13.31 -12.11
C TYR A 193 -8.58 13.47 -12.57
N VAL A 194 -9.44 12.60 -12.04
CA VAL A 194 -10.86 12.53 -12.43
C VAL A 194 -11.67 13.53 -11.59
N ASN A 195 -11.94 14.71 -12.14
CA ASN A 195 -12.91 15.66 -11.59
C ASN A 195 -14.20 15.55 -12.41
N ILE A 196 -15.25 14.97 -11.83
CA ILE A 196 -16.46 14.61 -12.60
C ILE A 196 -17.17 15.88 -13.08
N GLU A 197 -17.23 16.90 -12.23
CA GLU A 197 -17.90 18.17 -12.50
C GLU A 197 -17.19 18.92 -13.63
N GLU A 198 -15.87 19.07 -13.55
CA GLU A 198 -15.06 19.73 -14.58
C GLU A 198 -15.10 18.97 -15.92
N MET A 199 -15.06 17.64 -15.86
CA MET A 199 -15.14 16.79 -17.06
C MET A 199 -16.52 16.89 -17.70
N ALA A 200 -17.59 16.89 -16.90
CA ALA A 200 -18.95 16.98 -17.36
C ALA A 200 -19.25 18.34 -18.01
N GLU A 201 -18.77 19.44 -17.39
CA GLU A 201 -18.85 20.78 -17.97
C GLU A 201 -18.12 20.85 -19.32
N PHE A 202 -16.92 20.27 -19.42
CA PHE A 202 -16.11 20.30 -20.64
C PHE A 202 -16.77 19.60 -21.83
N VAL A 203 -17.50 18.49 -21.61
CA VAL A 203 -18.10 17.68 -22.68
C VAL A 203 -19.61 17.93 -22.88
N GLY A 204 -20.23 18.67 -21.97
CA GLY A 204 -21.68 18.90 -21.94
C GLY A 204 -22.45 17.66 -21.52
N SER A 205 -22.08 17.05 -20.40
CA SER A 205 -22.80 15.92 -19.77
C SER A 205 -23.27 16.27 -18.36
N GLU A 206 -24.11 15.41 -17.79
CA GLU A 206 -24.39 15.41 -16.35
C GLU A 206 -23.14 14.94 -15.57
N PRO A 207 -22.95 15.40 -14.32
CA PRO A 207 -21.83 15.01 -13.46
C PRO A 207 -22.03 13.62 -12.85
N VAL A 208 -22.26 12.63 -13.71
CA VAL A 208 -22.49 11.23 -13.35
C VAL A 208 -21.43 10.37 -14.03
N LEU A 209 -20.69 9.59 -13.25
CA LEU A 209 -19.66 8.69 -13.75
C LEU A 209 -20.03 7.22 -13.50
N VAL A 210 -20.07 6.46 -14.59
CA VAL A 210 -20.18 4.99 -14.56
C VAL A 210 -18.89 4.38 -15.11
N ASP A 211 -18.33 3.43 -14.38
CA ASP A 211 -17.17 2.66 -14.80
C ASP A 211 -17.59 1.37 -15.47
N ALA A 212 -17.25 1.19 -16.75
CA ALA A 212 -17.62 0.00 -17.50
C ALA A 212 -16.85 -1.22 -16.96
N ILE A 213 -17.61 -2.25 -16.59
CA ILE A 213 -17.05 -3.54 -16.17
C ILE A 213 -16.80 -4.36 -17.43
N ALA A 214 -15.59 -4.89 -17.55
CA ALA A 214 -15.21 -5.77 -18.65
C ALA A 214 -14.70 -7.11 -18.13
N GLU A 215 -14.74 -8.12 -18.99
CA GLU A 215 -14.09 -9.40 -18.73
C GLU A 215 -12.57 -9.23 -18.79
N HIS A 216 -11.86 -9.85 -17.85
CA HIS A 216 -10.41 -9.79 -17.76
C HIS A 216 -9.77 -11.14 -18.03
N SER A 217 -8.85 -11.18 -18.99
CA SER A 217 -7.94 -12.31 -19.21
C SER A 217 -6.64 -11.78 -19.84
N PRO A 218 -5.45 -12.26 -19.43
CA PRO A 218 -4.18 -11.80 -20.01
C PRO A 218 -4.13 -11.92 -21.54
N SER A 219 -4.69 -12.99 -22.09
CA SER A 219 -4.75 -13.22 -23.54
C SER A 219 -5.74 -12.28 -24.25
N LEU A 220 -6.84 -11.91 -23.59
CA LEU A 220 -7.81 -10.94 -24.10
C LEU A 220 -7.21 -9.53 -24.06
N ASN A 221 -6.64 -9.13 -22.93
CA ASN A 221 -6.06 -7.80 -22.73
C ASN A 221 -4.98 -7.50 -23.78
N ASN A 222 -4.07 -8.44 -24.03
CA ASN A 222 -3.04 -8.27 -25.06
C ASN A 222 -3.63 -8.03 -26.46
N ARG A 223 -4.72 -8.73 -26.82
CA ARG A 223 -5.42 -8.51 -28.10
C ARG A 223 -6.12 -7.15 -28.13
N LEU A 224 -6.78 -6.75 -27.04
CA LEU A 224 -7.45 -5.45 -26.94
C LEU A 224 -6.47 -4.29 -27.09
N ILE A 225 -5.29 -4.38 -26.45
CA ILE A 225 -4.21 -3.40 -26.58
C ILE A 225 -3.79 -3.25 -28.05
N GLN A 226 -3.52 -4.37 -28.73
CA GLN A 226 -3.10 -4.36 -30.14
C GLN A 226 -4.18 -3.77 -31.06
N GLN A 227 -5.46 -3.93 -30.71
CA GLN A 227 -6.61 -3.41 -31.45
C GLN A 227 -7.03 -1.99 -31.06
N GLY A 228 -6.36 -1.36 -30.08
CA GLY A 228 -6.72 -0.04 -29.58
C GLY A 228 -8.08 -0.01 -28.85
N VAL A 229 -8.54 -1.17 -28.37
CA VAL A 229 -9.77 -1.27 -27.58
C VAL A 229 -9.43 -1.01 -26.10
N PRO A 230 -10.09 -0.05 -25.43
CA PRO A 230 -9.83 0.20 -24.01
C PRO A 230 -10.10 -1.04 -23.16
N ILE A 231 -9.16 -1.35 -22.25
CA ILE A 231 -9.31 -2.42 -21.27
C ILE A 231 -10.15 -1.88 -20.11
N GLY A 232 -11.37 -2.37 -19.95
CA GLY A 232 -12.25 -2.00 -18.84
C GLY A 232 -11.67 -2.37 -17.47
N ARG A 233 -12.42 -2.13 -16.40
CA ARG A 233 -12.03 -2.60 -15.06
C ARG A 233 -12.61 -3.99 -14.81
N SER A 234 -11.86 -4.84 -14.13
CA SER A 234 -12.32 -6.14 -13.67
C SER A 234 -13.38 -5.97 -12.60
N ASP A 235 -14.32 -6.92 -12.52
CA ASP A 235 -15.21 -7.03 -11.37
C ASP A 235 -14.49 -7.58 -10.11
N GLU A 236 -13.19 -7.82 -10.19
CA GLU A 236 -12.36 -8.12 -9.02
C GLU A 236 -11.67 -6.84 -8.53
N VAL A 237 -11.81 -6.53 -7.25
CA VAL A 237 -11.01 -5.49 -6.58
C VAL A 237 -10.20 -6.16 -5.49
N SER A 238 -8.89 -6.23 -5.68
CA SER A 238 -7.98 -6.68 -4.64
C SER A 238 -7.62 -5.49 -3.74
N PHE A 239 -8.12 -5.52 -2.51
CA PHE A 239 -7.71 -4.56 -1.49
C PHE A 239 -6.46 -5.07 -0.79
N TYR A 240 -5.33 -4.45 -1.07
CA TYR A 240 -4.07 -4.83 -0.42
C TYR A 240 -4.09 -4.46 1.07
N ASN A 241 -4.01 -5.45 1.98
CA ASN A 241 -4.14 -5.24 3.42
C ASN A 241 -3.02 -5.92 4.22
N HIS A 242 -2.01 -5.16 4.62
CA HIS A 242 -0.87 -5.66 5.42
C HIS A 242 -0.97 -5.36 6.92
N HIS A 243 -2.05 -4.74 7.38
CA HIS A 243 -2.13 -4.26 8.77
C HIS A 243 -2.01 -5.40 9.78
N ALA A 244 -2.47 -6.61 9.45
CA ALA A 244 -2.28 -7.81 10.28
C ALA A 244 -0.80 -8.19 10.44
N GLN A 245 -0.03 -8.21 9.33
CA GLN A 245 1.40 -8.52 9.37
C GLN A 245 2.19 -7.47 10.18
N TYR A 246 1.84 -6.20 10.03
CA TYR A 246 2.44 -5.13 10.83
C TYR A 246 2.04 -5.23 12.30
N ALA A 247 0.77 -5.49 12.61
CA ALA A 247 0.32 -5.69 13.99
C ALA A 247 1.11 -6.81 14.67
N PHE A 248 1.27 -7.95 14.00
CA PHE A 248 2.09 -9.06 14.49
C PHE A 248 3.55 -8.63 14.76
N THR A 249 4.15 -7.88 13.84
CA THR A 249 5.53 -7.38 13.98
C THR A 249 5.67 -6.48 15.21
N TRP A 250 4.78 -5.50 15.37
CA TRP A 250 4.84 -4.53 16.46
C TRP A 250 4.54 -5.14 17.83
N LEU A 251 3.57 -6.06 17.90
CA LEU A 251 3.26 -6.77 19.15
C LEU A 251 4.39 -7.72 19.55
N SER A 252 4.99 -8.44 18.59
CA SER A 252 6.15 -9.29 18.85
C SER A 252 7.34 -8.48 19.37
N LEU A 253 7.58 -7.32 18.76
CA LEU A 253 8.63 -6.39 19.18
C LEU A 253 8.39 -5.84 20.59
N SER A 254 7.14 -5.50 20.92
CA SER A 254 6.73 -5.08 22.26
C SER A 254 6.99 -6.16 23.31
N VAL A 255 6.64 -7.42 23.02
CA VAL A 255 6.88 -8.56 23.90
C VAL A 255 8.38 -8.78 24.14
N VAL A 256 9.19 -8.85 23.07
CA VAL A 256 10.63 -9.10 23.17
C VAL A 256 11.33 -8.01 23.99
N THR A 257 11.02 -6.75 23.72
CA THR A 257 11.63 -5.62 24.43
C THR A 257 11.15 -5.48 25.86
N SER A 258 9.89 -5.87 26.14
CA SER A 258 9.40 -5.98 27.53
C SER A 258 10.15 -7.06 28.31
N ILE A 259 10.43 -8.20 27.69
CA ILE A 259 11.25 -9.28 28.30
C ILE A 259 12.68 -8.79 28.55
N MET A 260 13.28 -8.07 27.59
CA MET A 260 14.62 -7.49 27.76
C MET A 260 14.67 -6.47 28.90
N LEU A 261 13.67 -5.58 28.99
CA LEU A 261 13.53 -4.61 30.07
C LEU A 261 13.37 -5.32 31.42
N TYR A 262 12.52 -6.33 31.50
CA TYR A 262 12.32 -7.12 32.72
C TYR A 262 13.61 -7.81 33.17
N GLN A 263 14.36 -8.42 32.25
CA GLN A 263 15.66 -9.02 32.57
C GLN A 263 16.67 -7.96 33.03
N PHE A 264 16.72 -6.80 32.37
CA PHE A 264 17.58 -5.69 32.77
C PHE A 264 17.30 -5.23 34.21
N VAL A 265 16.03 -5.11 34.59
CA VAL A 265 15.61 -4.71 35.95
C VAL A 265 15.87 -5.82 36.98
N LYS A 266 15.63 -7.10 36.64
CA LYS A 266 15.75 -8.23 37.57
C LYS A 266 17.17 -8.78 37.77
N ARG A 267 18.11 -8.51 36.87
CA ARG A 267 19.52 -8.94 37.03
C ARG A 267 20.04 -8.47 38.40
N LYS A 268 20.32 -9.42 39.30
CA LYS A 268 21.04 -9.16 40.55
C LYS A 268 22.52 -8.98 40.22
N PRO A 269 23.25 -8.04 40.85
CA PRO A 269 24.69 -8.00 40.70
C PRO A 269 25.27 -9.32 41.20
N ASN A 270 26.12 -9.95 40.40
CA ASN A 270 26.96 -11.04 40.88
C ASN A 270 27.90 -10.43 41.92
N LEU A 271 27.53 -10.53 43.20
CA LEU A 271 28.46 -10.24 44.29
C LEU A 271 29.62 -11.22 44.16
N PRO A 272 30.87 -10.75 44.00
CA PRO A 272 32.00 -11.66 44.06
C PRO A 272 32.01 -12.35 45.42
N ASP A 273 32.01 -13.69 45.42
CA ASP A 273 32.04 -14.49 46.63
C ASP A 273 33.42 -14.38 47.29
N PHE A 274 33.59 -13.36 48.14
CA PHE A 274 34.83 -13.09 48.87
C PHE A 274 35.23 -14.21 49.84
N LYS A 275 34.37 -15.22 50.07
CA LYS A 275 34.65 -16.32 51.00
C LYS A 275 35.61 -17.38 50.44
N LYS A 276 35.89 -17.39 49.13
CA LYS A 276 36.76 -18.41 48.51
C LYS A 276 38.27 -18.08 48.52
N ASN A 277 38.66 -16.85 48.91
CA ASN A 277 40.06 -16.38 48.89
C ASN A 277 40.76 -16.32 50.27
N ARG A 278 40.20 -16.92 51.33
CA ARG A 278 40.83 -16.97 52.67
C ARG A 278 41.50 -18.32 53.01
N LYS A 279 42.06 -19.02 52.03
CA LYS A 279 42.85 -20.25 52.28
C LYS A 279 44.23 -20.22 51.66
N ILE A 280 45.02 -19.16 51.86
CA ILE A 280 46.50 -19.23 51.77
C ILE A 280 47.10 -18.20 52.74
N LYS A 281 47.66 -18.69 53.85
CA LYS A 281 48.59 -18.07 54.84
C LYS A 281 48.55 -19.02 56.06
N PHE A 282 49.60 -19.68 56.53
CA PHE A 282 51.03 -19.73 56.25
C PHE A 282 51.45 -21.19 56.08
#